data_AF-A0A954PNA5-F1
#
_entry.id   AF-A0A954PNA5-F1
#
_cell.length_a   1.000
_cell.length_b   1.000
_cell.length_c   1.000
_cell.angle_alpha   90.00
_cell.angle_beta   90.00
_cell.angle_gamma   90.00
#
_symmetry.space_group_name_H-M   'P 1'
#
loop_
_entity.id
_entity.type
_entity.pdbx_description
1 polymer ?
#
loop_
_entity_poly.entity_id
_entity_poly.type
_entity_poly.pdbx_seq_one_letter_code
_entity_poly.pdbx_strand_id
1 'polypeptide(L)'
;MSPSSQRRPWPLPIGLLRVQAVELLLGGSLLLCLAFLFYPGLIASRVPAFRDAYHFYYPQAVWLDACVQRGEYFPVWNAAEGWGVSVAGQPSAALYYPGRLLWLLPGLSTAQRFSFAIVAHLLLAALGIRYAAARIGLSRHAAWLAAFSYSLSCPILFQHNNFIYLCSAAWIGFAIAGLVGFLQHRSVEQWCRSGFLFSAACCLMLLGGDPHTLANTLLVAGGTLLWYVAGWPRGLGHRSGAMWGRAGGAAAWFACGGLLIATLTAVQWLPALRWASHSARLGSATAQLPELPAPLDTAWQDAPSSTHRLYDFSLSPWHLVTGLWPTLGGHYLPHNSRLFTAIPAEGRMWIPSLYFGLLPCLLLWLAFRRPLCNTRPLRLLALFALLASLGNYSLLWLLRELLRVLGGQDLSTALPKDHITSLYWLLTE
;
A
#
# COMPACT_ATOMS: atom_id res chain seq x y z
N MET A 1 -61.24 22.02 -30.28
CA MET A 1 -60.72 20.64 -30.11
C MET A 1 -59.31 20.61 -30.67
N SER A 2 -58.29 20.62 -29.80
CA SER A 2 -56.88 20.56 -30.20
C SER A 2 -56.44 19.10 -30.34
N PRO A 3 -55.65 18.73 -31.36
CA PRO A 3 -55.11 17.39 -31.47
C PRO A 3 -53.96 17.25 -30.47
N SER A 4 -54.11 16.29 -29.56
CA SER A 4 -53.11 15.83 -28.60
C SER A 4 -51.82 15.39 -29.31
N SER A 5 -50.71 16.09 -29.04
CA SER A 5 -49.37 15.68 -29.46
C SER A 5 -48.89 14.49 -28.61
N GLN A 6 -49.07 13.28 -29.14
CA GLN A 6 -48.42 12.08 -28.61
C GLN A 6 -46.90 12.24 -28.72
N ARG A 7 -46.23 12.49 -27.59
CA ARG A 7 -44.77 12.42 -27.47
C ARG A 7 -44.34 10.96 -27.66
N ARG A 8 -43.71 10.64 -28.78
CA ARG A 8 -43.05 9.35 -28.97
C ARG A 8 -41.91 9.20 -27.95
N PRO A 9 -41.73 8.02 -27.33
CA PRO A 9 -40.59 7.77 -26.46
C PRO A 9 -39.32 7.76 -27.31
N TRP A 10 -38.38 8.63 -26.96
CA TRP A 10 -37.06 8.67 -27.59
C TRP A 10 -36.33 7.35 -27.32
N PRO A 11 -35.75 6.68 -28.33
CA PRO A 11 -34.90 5.53 -28.07
C PRO A 11 -33.69 5.99 -27.26
N LEU A 12 -33.36 5.24 -26.20
CA LEU A 12 -32.12 5.45 -25.44
C LEU A 12 -30.94 5.54 -26.43
N PRO A 13 -30.06 6.56 -26.32
CA PRO A 13 -28.98 6.75 -27.27
C PRO A 13 -28.08 5.52 -27.23
N ILE A 14 -27.99 4.81 -28.35
CA ILE A 14 -27.25 3.54 -28.54
C ILE A 14 -25.79 3.63 -28.01
N GLY A 15 -25.19 4.82 -28.06
CA GLY A 15 -23.86 5.07 -27.50
C GLY A 15 -23.76 4.90 -25.98
N LEU A 16 -24.81 5.22 -25.22
CA LEU A 16 -24.79 5.13 -23.75
C LEU A 16 -24.88 3.66 -23.29
N LEU A 17 -25.67 2.84 -24.00
CA LEU A 17 -25.76 1.40 -23.80
C LEU A 17 -24.43 0.70 -24.09
N ARG A 18 -23.73 1.08 -25.18
CA ARG A 18 -22.41 0.51 -25.53
C ARG A 18 -21.35 0.80 -24.48
N VAL A 19 -21.37 2.01 -23.89
CA VAL A 19 -20.45 2.40 -22.82
C VAL A 19 -20.70 1.58 -21.56
N GLN A 20 -21.95 1.44 -21.14
CA GLN A 20 -22.31 0.65 -19.96
C GLN A 20 -21.93 -0.82 -20.16
N ALA A 21 -22.12 -1.38 -21.36
CA ALA A 21 -21.72 -2.75 -21.66
C ALA A 21 -20.21 -2.99 -21.52
N VAL A 22 -19.37 -2.05 -21.98
CA VAL A 22 -17.90 -2.18 -21.83
C VAL A 22 -17.47 -2.08 -20.37
N GLU A 23 -18.05 -1.17 -19.59
CA GLU A 23 -17.76 -1.04 -18.16
C GLU A 23 -18.17 -2.29 -17.38
N LEU A 24 -19.34 -2.86 -17.69
CA LEU A 24 -19.82 -4.11 -17.12
C LEU A 24 -18.94 -5.29 -17.51
N LEU A 25 -18.49 -5.37 -18.77
CA LEU A 25 -17.63 -6.44 -19.26
C LEU A 25 -16.25 -6.38 -18.60
N LEU A 26 -15.63 -5.20 -18.52
CA LEU A 26 -14.32 -5.04 -17.89
C LEU A 26 -14.38 -5.26 -16.37
N GLY A 27 -15.38 -4.66 -15.69
CA GLY A 27 -15.59 -4.88 -14.26
C GLY A 27 -15.93 -6.33 -13.94
N GLY A 28 -16.79 -6.96 -14.74
CA GLY A 28 -17.17 -8.36 -14.63
C GLY A 28 -15.98 -9.30 -14.86
N SER A 29 -15.11 -8.99 -15.83
CA SER A 29 -13.88 -9.76 -16.08
C SER A 29 -12.92 -9.71 -14.91
N LEU A 30 -12.72 -8.52 -14.31
CA LEU A 30 -11.89 -8.39 -13.11
C LEU A 30 -12.46 -9.20 -11.94
N LEU A 31 -13.77 -9.07 -11.68
CA LEU A 31 -14.45 -9.82 -10.63
C LEU A 31 -14.32 -11.32 -10.85
N LEU A 32 -14.53 -11.81 -12.08
CA LEU A 32 -14.40 -13.22 -12.42
C LEU A 32 -12.97 -13.72 -12.19
N CYS A 33 -11.95 -12.96 -12.60
CA CYS A 33 -10.56 -13.30 -12.33
C CYS A 33 -10.26 -13.43 -10.84
N LEU A 34 -10.68 -12.46 -10.02
CA LEU A 34 -10.48 -12.51 -8.58
C LEU A 34 -11.28 -13.64 -7.92
N ALA A 35 -12.53 -13.85 -8.33
CA ALA A 35 -13.36 -14.95 -7.85
C ALA A 35 -12.73 -16.31 -8.20
N PHE A 36 -12.14 -16.44 -9.39
CA PHE A 36 -11.42 -17.64 -9.80
C PHE A 36 -10.17 -17.89 -8.93
N LEU A 37 -9.34 -16.86 -8.74
CA LEU A 37 -8.10 -16.96 -7.94
C LEU A 37 -8.38 -17.34 -6.47
N PHE A 38 -9.47 -16.81 -5.90
CA PHE A 38 -9.85 -17.04 -4.51
C PHE A 38 -11.01 -18.03 -4.34
N TYR A 39 -11.42 -18.73 -5.40
CA TYR A 39 -12.48 -19.74 -5.38
C TYR A 39 -12.31 -20.78 -4.25
N PRO A 40 -11.08 -21.32 -4.01
CA PRO A 40 -10.90 -22.28 -2.93
C PRO A 40 -11.34 -21.77 -1.56
N GLY A 41 -11.20 -20.47 -1.31
CA GLY A 41 -11.63 -19.87 -0.05
C GLY A 41 -13.06 -19.37 -0.06
N LEU A 42 -13.55 -18.87 -1.19
CA LEU A 42 -14.93 -18.41 -1.33
C LEU A 42 -15.94 -19.57 -1.24
N ILE A 43 -15.62 -20.72 -1.82
CA ILE A 43 -16.57 -21.85 -1.92
C ILE A 43 -16.14 -23.03 -1.05
N ALA A 44 -14.87 -23.45 -1.13
CA ALA A 44 -14.40 -24.65 -0.42
C ALA A 44 -13.87 -24.38 0.99
N SER A 45 -14.07 -23.16 1.53
CA SER A 45 -13.60 -22.74 2.87
C SER A 45 -12.11 -23.00 3.12
N ARG A 46 -11.27 -22.91 2.08
CA ARG A 46 -9.80 -23.01 2.19
C ARG A 46 -9.18 -21.64 2.39
N VAL A 47 -8.17 -21.54 3.24
CA VAL A 47 -7.51 -20.26 3.50
C VAL A 47 -6.25 -20.16 2.63
N PRO A 48 -5.96 -18.99 2.02
CA PRO A 48 -4.65 -18.71 1.46
C PRO A 48 -3.63 -18.60 2.60
N ALA A 49 -3.19 -19.77 3.08
CA ALA A 49 -2.37 -19.93 4.27
C ALA A 49 -0.88 -19.81 3.93
N PHE A 50 -0.35 -18.59 3.95
CA PHE A 50 1.07 -18.33 3.80
C PHE A 50 1.50 -17.10 4.61
N ARG A 51 2.70 -17.17 5.23
CA ARG A 51 3.26 -16.12 6.12
C ARG A 51 2.23 -15.61 7.14
N ASP A 52 2.08 -14.29 7.26
CA ASP A 52 1.29 -13.64 8.29
C ASP A 52 -0.20 -13.95 8.11
N ALA A 53 -0.69 -14.26 6.89
CA ALA A 53 -2.05 -14.74 6.73
C ALA A 53 -2.28 -16.04 7.49
N TYR A 54 -1.32 -16.95 7.50
CA TYR A 54 -1.40 -18.20 8.25
C TYR A 54 -1.07 -18.02 9.73
N HIS A 55 0.01 -17.33 10.06
CA HIS A 55 0.51 -17.24 11.43
C HIS A 55 -0.18 -16.17 12.30
N PHE A 56 -0.80 -15.17 11.68
CA PHE A 56 -1.28 -13.99 12.39
C PHE A 56 -2.73 -13.61 12.02
N TYR A 57 -2.99 -13.20 10.77
CA TYR A 57 -4.27 -12.60 10.39
C TYR A 57 -5.45 -13.58 10.42
N TYR A 58 -5.28 -14.79 9.88
CA TYR A 58 -6.38 -15.77 9.91
C TYR A 58 -6.68 -16.29 11.33
N PRO A 59 -5.69 -16.69 12.15
CA PRO A 59 -5.94 -17.05 13.55
C PRO A 59 -6.60 -15.91 14.35
N GLN A 60 -6.14 -14.68 14.17
CA GLN A 60 -6.74 -13.51 14.80
C GLN A 60 -8.19 -13.31 14.35
N ALA A 61 -8.48 -13.50 13.06
CA ALA A 61 -9.84 -13.44 12.55
C ALA A 61 -10.75 -14.53 13.14
N VAL A 62 -10.27 -15.76 13.31
CA VAL A 62 -11.02 -16.85 13.97
C VAL A 62 -11.36 -16.48 15.41
N TRP A 63 -10.39 -15.94 16.15
CA TRP A 63 -10.62 -15.49 17.53
C TRP A 63 -11.63 -14.33 17.60
N LEU A 64 -11.47 -13.32 16.74
CA LEU A 64 -12.39 -12.19 16.67
C LEU A 64 -13.81 -12.60 16.26
N ASP A 65 -13.96 -13.57 15.36
CA ASP A 65 -15.26 -14.10 14.94
C ASP A 65 -15.95 -14.82 16.11
N ALA A 66 -15.19 -15.61 16.89
CA ALA A 66 -15.71 -16.25 18.10
C ALA A 66 -16.18 -15.23 19.16
N CYS A 67 -15.47 -14.11 19.34
CA CYS A 67 -15.93 -12.99 20.16
C CYS A 67 -17.27 -12.42 19.66
N VAL A 68 -17.39 -12.16 18.36
CA VAL A 68 -18.63 -11.65 17.75
C VAL A 68 -19.80 -12.62 17.98
N GLN A 69 -19.59 -13.93 17.87
CA GLN A 69 -20.64 -14.92 18.17
C GLN A 69 -21.10 -14.90 19.64
N ARG A 70 -20.27 -14.41 20.57
CA ARG A 70 -20.64 -14.18 21.97
C ARG A 70 -21.23 -12.78 22.23
N GLY A 71 -21.39 -11.95 21.19
CA GLY A 71 -21.83 -10.56 21.32
C GLY A 71 -20.72 -9.57 21.70
N GLU A 72 -19.46 -9.99 21.71
CA GLU A 72 -18.30 -9.16 22.01
C GLU A 72 -17.76 -8.52 20.72
N TYR A 73 -18.34 -7.39 20.28
CA TYR A 73 -17.94 -6.75 19.03
C TYR A 73 -16.61 -6.00 19.12
N PHE A 74 -16.28 -5.44 20.28
CA PHE A 74 -15.05 -4.67 20.51
C PHE A 74 -14.25 -5.26 21.69
N PRO A 75 -13.74 -6.50 21.56
CA PRO A 75 -12.94 -7.10 22.61
C PRO A 75 -11.63 -6.30 22.77
N VAL A 76 -11.34 -5.89 24.01
CA VAL A 76 -10.15 -5.07 24.31
C VAL A 76 -8.93 -5.90 24.69
N TRP A 77 -9.13 -7.16 25.09
CA TRP A 77 -8.09 -8.05 25.60
C TRP A 77 -8.22 -9.44 25.00
N ASN A 78 -7.11 -10.00 24.51
CA ASN A 78 -7.03 -11.38 24.04
C ASN A 78 -6.15 -12.19 24.97
N ALA A 79 -6.76 -13.02 25.82
CA ALA A 79 -6.03 -13.91 26.72
C ALA A 79 -5.43 -15.16 26.03
N ALA A 80 -5.81 -15.44 24.79
CA ALA A 80 -5.35 -16.62 24.05
C ALA A 80 -3.99 -16.41 23.34
N GLU A 81 -3.48 -15.18 23.29
CA GLU A 81 -2.20 -14.85 22.66
C GLU A 81 -1.14 -14.57 23.73
N GLY A 82 -0.14 -15.47 23.83
CA GLY A 82 0.93 -15.36 24.82
C GLY A 82 0.41 -15.37 26.26
N TRP A 83 0.76 -14.33 27.03
CA TRP A 83 0.27 -14.08 28.40
C TRP A 83 -0.91 -13.09 28.43
N GLY A 84 -1.52 -12.85 27.27
CA GLY A 84 -2.53 -11.85 27.05
C GLY A 84 -1.99 -10.60 26.37
N VAL A 85 -2.76 -10.07 25.41
CA VAL A 85 -2.41 -8.86 24.66
C VAL A 85 -3.59 -7.89 24.57
N SER A 86 -3.27 -6.59 24.55
CA SER A 86 -4.23 -5.52 24.31
C SER A 86 -4.60 -5.47 22.82
N VAL A 87 -5.82 -5.90 22.49
CA VAL A 87 -6.35 -5.88 21.12
C VAL A 87 -6.69 -4.45 20.70
N ALA A 88 -7.25 -3.66 21.62
CA ALA A 88 -7.52 -2.24 21.37
C ALA A 88 -6.23 -1.44 21.13
N GLY A 89 -5.11 -1.88 21.73
CA GLY A 89 -3.77 -1.32 21.53
C GLY A 89 -2.99 -1.92 20.36
N GLN A 90 -3.58 -2.81 19.56
CA GLN A 90 -2.93 -3.50 18.44
C GLN A 90 -3.60 -3.09 17.12
N PRO A 91 -3.07 -2.08 16.41
CA PRO A 91 -3.65 -1.60 15.15
C PRO A 91 -3.80 -2.69 14.09
N SER A 92 -2.92 -3.70 14.08
CA SER A 92 -2.98 -4.81 13.13
C SER A 92 -4.19 -5.72 13.30
N ALA A 93 -4.91 -5.64 14.43
CA ALA A 93 -6.20 -6.30 14.62
C ALA A 93 -7.33 -5.64 13.81
N ALA A 94 -7.10 -4.43 13.29
CA ALA A 94 -8.05 -3.65 12.50
C ALA A 94 -9.45 -3.57 13.15
N LEU A 95 -9.49 -3.49 14.50
CA LEU A 95 -10.72 -3.63 15.28
C LEU A 95 -11.78 -2.58 14.90
N TYR A 96 -11.32 -1.36 14.64
CA TYR A 96 -12.14 -0.19 14.29
C TYR A 96 -12.20 0.07 12.79
N TYR A 97 -11.65 -0.82 11.97
CA TYR A 97 -11.67 -0.68 10.53
C TYR A 97 -13.06 -1.02 9.96
N PRO A 98 -13.68 -0.15 9.14
CA PRO A 98 -15.02 -0.40 8.61
C PRO A 98 -15.13 -1.65 7.73
N GLY A 99 -14.04 -2.10 7.11
CA GLY A 99 -14.00 -3.37 6.38
C GLY A 99 -14.33 -4.57 7.26
N ARG A 100 -14.28 -4.42 8.59
CA ARG A 100 -14.69 -5.45 9.53
C ARG A 100 -16.19 -5.78 9.47
N LEU A 101 -17.02 -4.91 8.89
CA LEU A 101 -18.44 -5.19 8.64
C LEU A 101 -18.66 -6.44 7.76
N LEU A 102 -17.68 -6.79 6.91
CA LEU A 102 -17.75 -8.00 6.09
C LEU A 102 -17.76 -9.29 6.92
N TRP A 103 -17.32 -9.22 8.18
CA TRP A 103 -17.29 -10.36 9.10
C TRP A 103 -18.64 -10.62 9.76
N LEU A 104 -19.58 -9.67 9.65
CA LEU A 104 -20.95 -9.82 10.14
C LEU A 104 -21.87 -10.53 9.14
N LEU A 105 -21.37 -10.87 7.94
CA LEU A 105 -22.15 -11.57 6.92
C LEU A 105 -22.57 -12.95 7.44
N PRO A 106 -23.89 -13.22 7.60
CA PRO A 106 -24.36 -14.49 8.13
C PRO A 106 -24.18 -15.62 7.11
N GLY A 107 -24.13 -16.87 7.59
CA GLY A 107 -24.11 -18.06 6.74
C GLY A 107 -22.77 -18.36 6.05
N LEU A 108 -21.72 -17.58 6.33
CA LEU A 108 -20.36 -17.81 5.82
C LEU A 108 -19.44 -18.31 6.93
N SER A 109 -18.56 -19.26 6.60
CA SER A 109 -17.46 -19.64 7.49
C SER A 109 -16.44 -18.51 7.63
N THR A 110 -15.62 -18.55 8.68
CA THR A 110 -14.53 -17.57 8.87
C THR A 110 -13.57 -17.54 7.67
N ALA A 111 -13.25 -18.70 7.08
CA ALA A 111 -12.42 -18.80 5.87
C ALA A 111 -13.05 -18.12 4.65
N GLN A 112 -14.37 -18.27 4.47
CA GLN A 112 -15.10 -17.59 3.41
C GLN A 112 -15.13 -16.08 3.62
N ARG A 113 -15.39 -15.61 4.85
CA ARG A 113 -15.35 -14.18 5.20
C ARG A 113 -13.96 -13.58 4.96
N PHE A 114 -12.90 -14.30 5.33
CA PHE A 114 -11.52 -13.86 5.09
C PHE A 114 -11.21 -13.72 3.59
N SER A 115 -11.59 -14.73 2.79
CA SER A 115 -11.38 -14.73 1.34
C SER A 115 -12.21 -13.65 0.65
N PHE A 116 -13.45 -13.46 1.10
CA PHE A 116 -14.32 -12.40 0.63
C PHE A 116 -13.74 -11.02 0.95
N ALA A 117 -13.21 -10.84 2.17
CA ALA A 117 -12.53 -9.61 2.55
C ALA A 117 -11.33 -9.34 1.63
N ILE A 118 -10.49 -10.33 1.33
CA ILE A 118 -9.37 -10.16 0.40
C ILE A 118 -9.85 -9.69 -0.98
N VAL A 119 -10.84 -10.38 -1.56
CA VAL A 119 -11.39 -10.04 -2.88
C VAL A 119 -12.02 -8.64 -2.89
N ALA A 120 -12.78 -8.29 -1.84
CA ALA A 120 -13.39 -6.97 -1.70
C ALA A 120 -12.33 -5.85 -1.68
N HIS A 121 -11.22 -6.05 -0.98
CA HIS A 121 -10.13 -5.06 -0.94
C HIS A 121 -9.37 -4.96 -2.26
N LEU A 122 -9.16 -6.07 -2.98
CA LEU A 122 -8.55 -6.04 -4.32
C LEU A 122 -9.43 -5.33 -5.35
N LEU A 123 -10.76 -5.53 -5.27
CA LEU A 123 -11.72 -4.78 -6.09
C LEU A 123 -11.69 -3.29 -5.74
N LEU A 124 -11.65 -2.97 -4.45
CA LEU A 124 -11.60 -1.59 -3.98
C LEU A 124 -10.30 -0.89 -4.42
N ALA A 125 -9.16 -1.59 -4.35
CA ALA A 125 -7.88 -1.16 -4.92
C ALA A 125 -7.99 -0.82 -6.41
N ALA A 126 -8.60 -1.72 -7.19
CA ALA A 126 -8.83 -1.50 -8.62
C ALA A 126 -9.71 -0.27 -8.87
N LEU A 127 -10.83 -0.16 -8.14
CA LEU A 127 -11.77 0.95 -8.27
C LEU A 127 -11.15 2.30 -7.87
N GLY A 128 -10.35 2.32 -6.80
CA GLY A 128 -9.62 3.50 -6.35
C GLY A 128 -8.63 3.99 -7.40
N ILE A 129 -7.84 3.09 -7.99
CA ILE A 129 -6.88 3.44 -9.05
C ILE A 129 -7.61 3.85 -10.33
N ARG A 130 -8.69 3.16 -10.71
CA ARG A 130 -9.52 3.57 -11.84
C ARG A 130 -10.06 4.98 -11.66
N TYR A 131 -10.54 5.28 -10.45
CA TYR A 131 -11.06 6.60 -10.10
C TYR A 131 -9.95 7.66 -10.15
N ALA A 132 -8.77 7.39 -9.59
CA ALA A 132 -7.61 8.27 -9.71
C ALA A 132 -7.22 8.54 -11.17
N ALA A 133 -7.11 7.49 -11.99
CA ALA A 133 -6.79 7.59 -13.41
C ALA A 133 -7.81 8.45 -14.17
N ALA A 134 -9.10 8.28 -13.89
CA ALA A 134 -10.15 9.11 -14.48
C ALA A 134 -10.03 10.58 -14.05
N ARG A 135 -9.69 10.86 -12.80
CA ARG A 135 -9.47 12.23 -12.28
C ARG A 135 -8.24 12.90 -12.87
N ILE A 136 -7.21 12.13 -13.21
CA ILE A 136 -6.03 12.60 -13.96
C ILE A 136 -6.40 12.96 -15.41
N GLY A 137 -7.54 12.50 -15.91
CA GLY A 137 -8.01 12.74 -17.27
C GLY A 137 -7.61 11.66 -18.27
N LEU A 138 -7.26 10.45 -17.80
CA LEU A 138 -6.97 9.33 -18.67
C LEU A 138 -8.24 8.79 -19.35
N SER A 139 -8.08 8.15 -20.51
CA SER A 139 -9.19 7.48 -21.19
C SER A 139 -9.74 6.33 -20.35
N ARG A 140 -11.00 5.94 -20.59
CA ARG A 140 -11.64 4.83 -19.86
C ARG A 140 -10.85 3.52 -19.94
N HIS A 141 -10.36 3.19 -21.14
CA HIS A 141 -9.53 2.00 -21.36
C HIS A 141 -8.21 2.07 -20.57
N ALA A 142 -7.55 3.23 -20.54
CA ALA A 142 -6.33 3.42 -19.77
C ALA A 142 -6.60 3.33 -18.25
N ALA A 143 -7.72 3.85 -17.78
CA ALA A 143 -8.13 3.75 -16.37
C ALA A 143 -8.40 2.30 -15.95
N TRP A 144 -9.10 1.53 -16.78
CA TRP A 144 -9.27 0.10 -16.54
C TRP A 144 -7.95 -0.66 -16.61
N LEU A 145 -7.11 -0.39 -17.61
CA LEU A 145 -5.79 -1.00 -17.69
C LEU A 145 -4.96 -0.73 -16.42
N ALA A 146 -4.96 0.50 -15.90
CA ALA A 146 -4.32 0.84 -14.64
C ALA A 146 -4.91 0.06 -13.46
N ALA A 147 -6.24 -0.09 -13.40
CA ALA A 147 -6.95 -0.84 -12.37
C ALA A 147 -6.58 -2.34 -12.36
N PHE A 148 -6.58 -2.98 -13.54
CA PHE A 148 -6.13 -4.36 -13.71
C PHE A 148 -4.66 -4.52 -13.35
N SER A 149 -3.81 -3.65 -13.89
CA SER A 149 -2.35 -3.71 -13.66
C SER A 149 -2.03 -3.55 -12.17
N TYR A 150 -2.72 -2.66 -11.47
CA TYR A 150 -2.48 -2.45 -10.05
C TYR A 150 -2.98 -3.63 -9.21
N SER A 151 -4.28 -3.94 -9.28
CA SER A 151 -4.91 -4.94 -8.39
C SER A 151 -4.44 -6.38 -8.64
N LEU A 152 -4.06 -6.72 -9.88
CA LEU A 152 -3.54 -8.04 -10.23
C LEU A 152 -2.00 -8.08 -10.33
N SER A 153 -1.31 -6.99 -10.01
CA SER A 153 0.16 -7.05 -9.87
C SER A 153 0.56 -7.89 -8.68
N CYS A 154 1.71 -8.55 -8.78
CA CYS A 154 2.25 -9.35 -7.69
C CYS A 154 2.42 -8.55 -6.38
N PRO A 155 2.99 -7.33 -6.37
CA PRO A 155 3.13 -6.54 -5.13
C PRO A 155 1.82 -6.24 -4.41
N ILE A 156 0.68 -6.19 -5.12
CA ILE A 156 -0.64 -5.91 -4.53
C ILE A 156 -1.39 -7.20 -4.23
N LEU A 157 -1.48 -8.12 -5.20
CA LEU A 157 -2.16 -9.39 -5.03
C LEU A 157 -1.56 -10.19 -3.86
N PHE A 158 -0.23 -10.21 -3.73
CA PHE A 158 0.46 -10.93 -2.68
C PHE A 158 0.22 -10.38 -1.26
N GLN A 159 -0.33 -9.16 -1.14
CA GLN A 159 -0.74 -8.61 0.16
C GLN A 159 -1.94 -9.33 0.76
N HIS A 160 -2.54 -10.30 0.05
CA HIS A 160 -3.44 -11.27 0.70
C HIS A 160 -2.75 -11.98 1.89
N ASN A 161 -1.42 -12.08 1.88
CA ASN A 161 -0.62 -12.62 2.97
C ASN A 161 -0.35 -11.62 4.10
N ASN A 162 -0.59 -10.33 3.85
CA ASN A 162 -0.32 -9.26 4.80
C ASN A 162 -1.45 -8.22 4.77
N PHE A 163 -2.53 -8.54 5.49
CA PHE A 163 -3.83 -7.92 5.30
C PHE A 163 -3.83 -6.40 5.55
N ILE A 164 -3.02 -5.89 6.48
CA ILE A 164 -2.92 -4.44 6.74
C ILE A 164 -2.43 -3.66 5.50
N TYR A 165 -1.48 -4.21 4.74
CA TYR A 165 -0.98 -3.56 3.53
C TYR A 165 -1.98 -3.69 2.38
N LEU A 166 -2.78 -4.77 2.34
CA LEU A 166 -3.88 -4.90 1.40
C LEU A 166 -4.98 -3.86 1.70
N CYS A 167 -5.29 -3.59 2.97
CA CYS A 167 -6.18 -2.50 3.36
C CYS A 167 -5.66 -1.18 2.80
N SER A 168 -4.39 -0.84 3.01
CA SER A 168 -3.85 0.41 2.47
C SER A 168 -3.83 0.48 0.95
N ALA A 169 -3.47 -0.62 0.28
CA ALA A 169 -3.53 -0.72 -1.18
C ALA A 169 -4.95 -0.46 -1.72
N ALA A 170 -5.98 -0.87 -0.98
CA ALA A 170 -7.37 -0.61 -1.34
C ALA A 170 -7.72 0.89 -1.36
N TRP A 171 -7.10 1.69 -0.48
CA TRP A 171 -7.44 3.10 -0.30
C TRP A 171 -6.51 4.08 -1.02
N ILE A 172 -5.30 3.66 -1.42
CA ILE A 172 -4.29 4.57 -2.00
C ILE A 172 -4.77 5.28 -3.27
N GLY A 173 -5.55 4.60 -4.12
CA GLY A 173 -6.11 5.22 -5.31
C GLY A 173 -7.08 6.37 -4.97
N PHE A 174 -7.87 6.22 -3.91
CA PHE A 174 -8.76 7.30 -3.46
C PHE A 174 -7.98 8.47 -2.86
N ALA A 175 -6.90 8.21 -2.13
CA ALA A 175 -5.99 9.26 -1.66
C ALA A 175 -5.40 10.04 -2.85
N ILE A 176 -4.87 9.35 -3.86
CA ILE A 176 -4.34 9.99 -5.08
C ILE A 176 -5.44 10.80 -5.78
N ALA A 177 -6.66 10.28 -5.88
CA ALA A 177 -7.79 11.00 -6.47
C ALA A 177 -8.16 12.27 -5.69
N GLY A 178 -8.08 12.23 -4.36
CA GLY A 178 -8.21 13.40 -3.49
C GLY A 178 -7.14 14.43 -3.77
N LEU A 179 -5.87 14.03 -3.79
CA LEU A 179 -4.75 14.92 -4.11
C LEU A 179 -4.89 15.56 -5.51
N VAL A 180 -5.23 14.78 -6.53
CA VAL A 180 -5.48 15.30 -7.89
C VAL A 180 -6.66 16.27 -7.89
N GLY A 181 -7.73 15.95 -7.14
CA GLY A 181 -8.88 16.84 -6.97
C GLY A 181 -8.51 18.17 -6.31
N PHE A 182 -7.59 18.15 -5.33
CA PHE A 182 -7.02 19.36 -4.76
C PHE A 182 -6.24 20.12 -5.83
N LEU A 183 -5.34 19.51 -6.59
CA LEU A 183 -4.55 20.22 -7.60
C LEU A 183 -5.40 20.86 -8.72
N GLN A 184 -6.59 20.32 -8.96
CA GLN A 184 -7.49 20.77 -10.02
C GLN A 184 -8.65 21.65 -9.53
N HIS A 185 -8.75 21.93 -8.22
CA HIS A 185 -9.91 22.61 -7.65
C HIS A 185 -10.16 24.00 -8.27
N ARG A 186 -11.44 24.32 -8.45
CA ARG A 186 -11.93 25.62 -8.96
C ARG A 186 -12.87 26.32 -7.98
N SER A 187 -13.29 25.62 -6.93
CA SER A 187 -14.22 26.12 -5.91
C SER A 187 -13.87 25.58 -4.53
N VAL A 188 -14.37 26.24 -3.48
CA VAL A 188 -14.23 25.81 -2.09
C VAL A 188 -14.88 24.43 -1.87
N GLU A 189 -16.02 24.16 -2.51
CA GLU A 189 -16.66 22.84 -2.43
C GLU A 189 -15.74 21.72 -2.94
N GLN A 190 -15.10 21.92 -4.08
CA GLN A 190 -14.15 20.94 -4.64
C GLN A 190 -12.91 20.76 -3.75
N TRP A 191 -12.45 21.85 -3.13
CA TRP A 191 -11.37 21.82 -2.15
C TRP A 191 -11.75 21.02 -0.90
N CYS A 192 -12.96 21.23 -0.35
CA CYS A 192 -13.45 20.48 0.82
C CYS A 192 -13.62 19.00 0.49
N ARG A 193 -14.24 18.69 -0.66
CA ARG A 193 -14.46 17.31 -1.11
C ARG A 193 -13.15 16.56 -1.37
N SER A 194 -12.14 17.23 -1.92
CA SER A 194 -10.83 16.62 -2.16
C SER A 194 -10.09 16.35 -0.86
N GLY A 195 -10.17 17.28 0.11
CA GLY A 195 -9.60 17.11 1.45
C GLY A 195 -10.27 15.97 2.21
N PHE A 196 -11.60 15.93 2.21
CA PHE A 196 -12.35 14.85 2.81
C PHE A 196 -12.00 13.49 2.20
N LEU A 197 -11.98 13.37 0.86
CA LEU A 197 -11.64 12.12 0.20
C LEU A 197 -10.22 11.65 0.53
N PHE A 198 -9.24 12.55 0.48
CA PHE A 198 -7.86 12.24 0.83
C PHE A 198 -7.74 11.77 2.28
N SER A 199 -8.29 12.55 3.22
CA SER A 199 -8.25 12.23 4.63
C SER A 199 -8.99 10.95 4.98
N ALA A 200 -10.17 10.71 4.40
CA ALA A 200 -10.92 9.48 4.63
C ALA A 200 -10.12 8.25 4.16
N ALA A 201 -9.51 8.31 2.97
CA ALA A 201 -8.64 7.24 2.49
C ALA A 201 -7.45 6.99 3.45
N CYS A 202 -6.78 8.06 3.89
CA CYS A 202 -5.69 8.01 4.86
C CYS A 202 -6.12 7.47 6.24
N CYS A 203 -7.32 7.84 6.71
CA CYS A 203 -7.91 7.28 7.92
C CYS A 203 -8.08 5.77 7.79
N LEU A 204 -8.57 5.31 6.64
CA LEU A 204 -8.87 3.90 6.42
C LEU A 204 -7.60 3.06 6.27
N MET A 205 -6.48 3.62 5.78
CA MET A 205 -5.15 3.00 5.88
C MET A 205 -4.72 2.82 7.35
N LEU A 206 -4.85 3.86 8.17
CA LEU A 206 -4.48 3.82 9.58
C LEU A 206 -5.37 2.91 10.42
N LEU A 207 -6.68 2.95 10.21
CA LEU A 207 -7.63 2.04 10.86
C LEU A 207 -7.40 0.61 10.40
N GLY A 208 -7.01 0.40 9.13
CA GLY A 208 -6.55 -0.88 8.61
C GLY A 208 -5.24 -1.38 9.22
N GLY A 209 -4.53 -0.56 10.01
CA GLY A 209 -3.36 -0.96 10.79
C GLY A 209 -2.01 -0.65 10.15
N ASP A 210 -1.96 0.13 9.07
CA ASP A 210 -0.72 0.37 8.31
C ASP A 210 -0.31 1.87 8.30
N PRO A 211 0.49 2.30 9.29
CA PRO A 211 1.01 3.66 9.34
C PRO A 211 2.10 3.91 8.29
N HIS A 212 2.74 2.87 7.76
CA HIS A 212 3.88 3.02 6.86
C HIS A 212 3.43 3.46 5.47
N THR A 213 2.38 2.85 4.92
CA THR A 213 1.81 3.32 3.65
C THR A 213 1.17 4.69 3.78
N LEU A 214 0.59 5.03 4.94
CA LEU A 214 0.15 6.41 5.21
C LEU A 214 1.32 7.39 5.12
N ALA A 215 2.42 7.12 5.83
CA ALA A 215 3.59 8.00 5.81
C ALA A 215 4.11 8.22 4.38
N ASN A 216 4.23 7.15 3.59
CA ASN A 216 4.59 7.25 2.18
C ASN A 216 3.58 8.07 1.36
N THR A 217 2.28 7.90 1.61
CA THR A 217 1.22 8.67 0.94
C THR A 217 1.29 10.16 1.30
N LEU A 218 1.53 10.49 2.57
CA LEU A 218 1.72 11.86 3.04
C LEU A 218 2.99 12.50 2.47
N LEU A 219 4.07 11.73 2.34
CA LEU A 219 5.30 12.19 1.71
C LEU A 219 5.10 12.55 0.24
N VAL A 220 4.42 11.68 -0.51
CA VAL A 220 4.08 11.95 -1.92
C VAL A 220 3.16 13.14 -2.04
N ALA A 221 2.15 13.26 -1.17
CA ALA A 221 1.25 14.41 -1.14
C ALA A 221 2.02 15.70 -0.81
N GLY A 222 2.84 15.71 0.24
CA GLY A 222 3.66 16.84 0.65
C GLY A 222 4.60 17.29 -0.46
N GLY A 223 5.36 16.37 -1.07
CA GLY A 223 6.24 16.69 -2.20
C GLY A 223 5.48 17.26 -3.41
N THR A 224 4.29 16.73 -3.70
CA THR A 224 3.43 17.23 -4.78
C THR A 224 2.87 18.62 -4.46
N LEU A 225 2.49 18.88 -3.21
CA LEU A 225 1.99 20.18 -2.76
C LEU A 225 3.11 21.24 -2.76
N LEU A 226 4.32 20.89 -2.32
CA LEU A 226 5.49 21.77 -2.40
C LEU A 226 5.80 22.13 -3.84
N TRP A 227 5.76 21.15 -4.74
CA TRP A 227 5.93 21.37 -6.18
C TRP A 227 4.85 22.27 -6.78
N TYR A 228 3.59 22.08 -6.36
CA TYR A 228 2.46 22.93 -6.75
C TYR A 228 2.60 24.38 -6.26
N VAL A 229 3.00 24.58 -5.00
CA VAL A 229 3.22 25.91 -4.40
C VAL A 229 4.41 26.62 -5.06
N ALA A 230 5.48 25.89 -5.38
CA ALA A 230 6.66 26.41 -6.09
C ALA A 230 6.36 26.84 -7.55
N GLY A 231 5.18 26.54 -8.08
CA GLY A 231 4.72 27.05 -9.38
C GLY A 231 5.33 26.35 -10.60
N TRP A 232 5.89 25.15 -10.42
CA TRP A 232 6.49 24.36 -11.50
C TRP A 232 5.47 23.30 -11.95
N PRO A 233 4.92 23.27 -13.20
CA PRO A 233 5.11 24.12 -14.37
C PRO A 233 3.83 24.88 -14.78
N ARG A 234 4.06 25.91 -15.61
CA ARG A 234 3.14 26.92 -16.16
C ARG A 234 2.02 26.39 -17.10
N GLY A 235 1.61 25.12 -17.00
CA GLY A 235 0.75 24.45 -17.98
C GLY A 235 -0.72 24.18 -17.58
N LEU A 236 -1.09 24.30 -16.30
CA LEU A 236 -2.44 23.98 -15.82
C LEU A 236 -3.30 25.23 -15.60
N GLY A 237 -3.42 26.10 -16.61
CA GLY A 237 -4.54 27.06 -16.78
C GLY A 237 -5.00 27.96 -15.61
N HIS A 238 -4.29 28.02 -14.48
CA HIS A 238 -4.64 28.85 -13.33
C HIS A 238 -3.99 30.22 -13.51
N ARG A 239 -4.72 31.11 -14.19
CA ARG A 239 -4.52 32.56 -14.08
C ARG A 239 -5.16 33.02 -12.76
N SER A 240 -4.44 33.90 -12.06
CA SER A 240 -4.79 34.63 -10.82
C SER A 240 -4.42 33.97 -9.47
N GLY A 241 -3.86 34.79 -8.58
CA GLY A 241 -3.56 34.51 -7.17
C GLY A 241 -2.06 34.55 -6.81
N ALA A 242 -1.65 35.56 -6.03
CA ALA A 242 -0.33 35.65 -5.40
C ALA A 242 0.08 34.32 -4.74
N MET A 243 1.36 33.97 -4.80
CA MET A 243 1.94 32.72 -4.24
C MET A 243 1.43 32.40 -2.82
N TRP A 244 1.24 33.44 -2.00
CA TRP A 244 0.68 33.38 -0.65
C TRP A 244 -0.73 32.74 -0.56
N GLY A 245 -1.59 32.93 -1.57
CA GLY A 245 -2.91 32.29 -1.62
C GLY A 245 -2.87 30.79 -1.90
N ARG A 246 -1.89 30.33 -2.71
CA ARG A 246 -1.71 28.89 -3.00
C ARG A 246 -1.09 28.16 -1.81
N ALA A 247 -0.07 28.76 -1.21
CA ALA A 247 0.59 28.23 -0.03
C ALA A 247 -0.40 28.11 1.14
N GLY A 248 -1.16 29.18 1.43
CA GLY A 248 -2.19 29.17 2.47
C GLY A 248 -3.27 28.11 2.22
N GLY A 249 -3.77 28.00 0.98
CA GLY A 249 -4.76 27.00 0.61
C GLY A 249 -4.26 25.56 0.72
N ALA A 250 -3.00 25.29 0.38
CA ALA A 250 -2.38 23.97 0.54
C ALA A 250 -2.11 23.64 2.01
N ALA A 251 -1.59 24.60 2.78
CA ALA A 251 -1.35 24.43 4.21
C ALA A 251 -2.64 24.17 4.97
N ALA A 252 -3.70 24.95 4.71
CA ALA A 252 -5.02 24.72 5.31
C ALA A 252 -5.58 23.35 4.93
N TRP A 253 -5.42 22.92 3.67
CA TRP A 253 -5.93 21.64 3.21
C TRP A 253 -5.24 20.47 3.93
N PHE A 254 -3.92 20.56 4.05
CA PHE A 254 -3.11 19.56 4.71
C PHE A 254 -3.36 19.55 6.23
N ALA A 255 -3.50 20.72 6.86
CA ALA A 255 -3.77 20.85 8.29
C ALA A 255 -5.17 20.34 8.66
N CYS A 256 -6.22 20.78 7.94
CA CYS A 256 -7.58 20.27 8.12
C CYS A 256 -7.62 18.75 7.87
N GLY A 257 -6.91 18.30 6.83
CA GLY A 257 -6.85 16.89 6.50
C GLY A 257 -6.16 16.05 7.58
N GLY A 258 -5.04 16.53 8.13
CA GLY A 258 -4.31 15.91 9.24
C GLY A 258 -5.11 15.88 10.54
N LEU A 259 -5.83 16.96 10.87
CA LEU A 259 -6.73 17.00 12.01
C LEU A 259 -7.86 15.98 11.87
N LEU A 260 -8.46 15.87 10.68
CA LEU A 260 -9.50 14.87 10.41
C LEU A 260 -8.95 13.44 10.56
N ILE A 261 -7.74 13.19 10.06
CA ILE A 261 -7.08 11.89 10.23
C ILE A 261 -6.88 11.58 11.72
N ALA A 262 -6.23 12.48 12.46
CA ALA A 262 -5.91 12.30 13.87
C ALA A 262 -7.18 12.05 14.71
N THR A 263 -8.24 12.81 14.47
CA THR A 263 -9.51 12.70 15.22
C THR A 263 -10.24 11.39 14.91
N LEU A 264 -10.41 11.02 13.64
CA LEU A 264 -11.13 9.81 13.26
C LEU A 264 -10.37 8.52 13.63
N THR A 265 -9.05 8.58 13.71
CA THR A 265 -8.23 7.40 14.04
C THR A 265 -7.85 7.33 15.52
N ALA A 266 -8.22 8.34 16.33
CA ALA A 266 -7.83 8.46 17.74
C ALA A 266 -8.22 7.23 18.57
N VAL A 267 -9.39 6.65 18.32
CA VAL A 267 -9.91 5.47 19.04
C VAL A 267 -8.99 4.26 18.94
N GLN A 268 -8.26 4.12 17.82
CA GLN A 268 -7.31 3.03 17.59
C GLN A 268 -5.90 3.41 18.02
N TRP A 269 -5.46 4.63 17.68
CA TRP A 269 -4.05 5.00 17.81
C TRP A 269 -3.68 5.56 19.18
N LEU A 270 -4.60 6.17 19.94
CA LEU A 270 -4.28 6.59 21.32
C LEU A 270 -3.97 5.37 22.23
N PRO A 271 -4.78 4.30 22.23
CA PRO A 271 -4.43 3.08 22.97
C PRO A 271 -3.15 2.42 22.44
N ALA A 272 -2.96 2.39 21.12
CA ALA A 272 -1.77 1.80 20.52
C ALA A 272 -0.48 2.54 20.91
N LEU A 273 -0.50 3.88 20.93
CA LEU A 273 0.63 4.69 21.37
C LEU A 273 0.94 4.51 22.86
N ARG A 274 -0.11 4.46 23.70
CA ARG A 274 0.05 4.13 25.13
C ARG A 274 0.67 2.75 25.31
N TRP A 275 0.16 1.74 24.60
CA TRP A 275 0.69 0.39 24.67
C TRP A 275 2.13 0.30 24.16
N ALA A 276 2.43 0.99 23.05
CA ALA A 276 3.78 1.08 22.50
C ALA A 276 4.78 1.66 23.50
N SER A 277 4.37 2.64 24.33
CA SER A 277 5.23 3.23 25.37
C SER A 277 5.70 2.23 26.45
N HIS A 278 4.99 1.12 26.62
CA HIS A 278 5.38 0.02 27.51
C HIS A 278 6.22 -1.05 26.81
N SER A 279 6.45 -0.92 25.51
CA SER A 279 7.24 -1.87 24.74
C SER A 279 8.73 -1.65 24.96
N ALA A 280 9.41 -2.69 25.46
CA ALA A 280 10.88 -2.71 25.56
C ALA A 280 11.59 -2.51 24.20
N ARG A 281 10.87 -2.64 23.07
CA ARG A 281 11.42 -2.38 21.73
C ARG A 281 11.76 -0.91 21.47
N LEU A 282 11.04 0.03 22.09
CA LEU A 282 11.40 1.45 22.07
C LEU A 282 12.57 1.74 23.03
N GLY A 283 12.63 1.02 24.15
CA GLY A 283 13.72 1.11 25.12
C GLY A 283 15.04 0.54 24.59
N SER A 284 15.04 -0.51 23.77
CA SER A 284 16.26 -1.16 23.25
C SER A 284 17.09 -0.31 22.27
N ALA A 285 16.67 0.91 21.93
CA ALA A 285 17.54 1.88 21.28
C ALA A 285 18.54 2.55 22.27
N THR A 286 18.28 2.47 23.59
CA THR A 286 19.08 3.13 24.65
C THR A 286 19.17 2.38 25.98
N ALA A 287 18.44 1.28 26.20
CA ALA A 287 18.40 0.58 27.47
C ALA A 287 19.38 -0.61 27.48
N GLN A 288 20.44 -0.46 28.28
CA GLN A 288 21.22 -1.58 28.78
C GLN A 288 20.27 -2.55 29.50
N LEU A 289 20.19 -3.79 29.01
CA LEU A 289 19.47 -4.87 29.69
C LEU A 289 20.09 -5.07 31.09
N PRO A 290 19.29 -5.33 32.15
CA PRO A 290 19.81 -5.85 33.40
C PRO A 290 20.55 -7.16 33.12
N GLU A 291 21.75 -7.33 33.68
CA GLU A 291 22.64 -8.48 33.50
C GLU A 291 21.85 -9.80 33.65
N LEU A 292 21.58 -10.46 32.53
CA LEU A 292 21.08 -11.83 32.52
C LEU A 292 22.27 -12.76 32.79
N PRO A 293 22.06 -13.92 33.43
CA PRO A 293 23.13 -14.88 33.67
C PRO A 293 23.84 -15.26 32.36
N ALA A 294 25.17 -15.29 32.41
CA ALA A 294 26.11 -15.40 31.30
C ALA A 294 25.88 -16.49 30.22
N PRO A 295 25.14 -17.59 30.42
CA PRO A 295 24.89 -18.54 29.32
C PRO A 295 23.91 -18.03 28.27
N LEU A 296 23.08 -17.03 28.58
CA LEU A 296 22.09 -16.48 27.64
C LEU A 296 22.61 -15.27 26.86
N ASP A 297 23.60 -14.55 27.39
CA ASP A 297 24.12 -13.32 26.79
C ASP A 297 24.80 -13.55 25.43
N THR A 298 25.47 -14.68 25.23
CA THR A 298 26.14 -15.00 23.95
C THR A 298 25.14 -15.24 22.81
N ALA A 299 23.91 -15.67 23.09
CA ALA A 299 22.90 -15.91 22.06
C ALA A 299 22.17 -14.62 21.61
N TRP A 300 22.19 -13.57 22.43
CA TRP A 300 21.49 -12.31 22.15
C TRP A 300 22.44 -11.15 21.80
N GLN A 301 23.72 -11.21 22.16
CA GLN A 301 24.73 -10.22 21.76
C GLN A 301 25.03 -10.25 20.25
N ASP A 302 24.85 -11.42 19.60
CA ASP A 302 24.92 -11.55 18.14
C ASP A 302 23.62 -11.15 17.42
N ALA A 303 22.58 -10.71 18.15
CA ALA A 303 21.38 -10.18 17.53
C ALA A 303 21.72 -8.81 16.91
N PRO A 304 21.76 -8.67 15.57
CA PRO A 304 22.06 -7.39 14.95
C PRO A 304 21.04 -6.37 15.45
N SER A 305 21.55 -5.18 15.84
CA SER A 305 20.73 -4.10 16.40
C SER A 305 19.48 -3.86 15.56
N SER A 306 18.37 -3.48 16.20
CA SER A 306 17.04 -3.36 15.57
C SER A 306 17.03 -2.55 14.26
N THR A 307 17.96 -1.60 14.10
CA THR A 307 18.17 -0.81 12.88
C THR A 307 18.68 -1.64 11.69
N HIS A 308 19.43 -2.71 11.89
CA HIS A 308 19.83 -3.61 10.80
C HIS A 308 18.65 -4.39 10.21
N ARG A 309 17.66 -4.77 11.03
CA ARG A 309 16.51 -5.55 10.57
C ARG A 309 15.52 -4.77 9.71
N LEU A 310 15.54 -3.43 9.76
CA LEU A 310 14.64 -2.60 8.95
C LEU A 310 14.89 -2.80 7.45
N TYR A 311 16.14 -3.01 7.07
CA TYR A 311 16.57 -3.14 5.68
C TYR A 311 16.60 -4.60 5.17
N ASP A 312 16.24 -5.58 6.01
CA ASP A 312 16.21 -7.00 5.62
C ASP A 312 15.25 -7.28 4.46
N PHE A 313 14.24 -6.43 4.28
CA PHE A 313 13.20 -6.53 3.25
C PHE A 313 13.43 -5.58 2.06
N SER A 314 14.65 -5.05 1.92
CA SER A 314 15.05 -4.26 0.76
C SER A 314 14.87 -5.05 -0.53
N LEU A 315 14.44 -4.36 -1.60
CA LEU A 315 14.31 -4.96 -2.92
C LEU A 315 15.69 -5.11 -3.55
N SER A 316 16.15 -6.33 -3.77
CA SER A 316 17.45 -6.54 -4.40
C SER A 316 17.44 -6.15 -5.89
N PRO A 317 18.54 -5.59 -6.43
CA PRO A 317 18.56 -5.08 -7.81
C PRO A 317 18.23 -6.14 -8.85
N TRP A 318 18.60 -7.40 -8.63
CA TRP A 318 18.27 -8.50 -9.54
C TRP A 318 16.78 -8.88 -9.52
N HIS A 319 16.00 -8.53 -8.47
CA HIS A 319 14.54 -8.70 -8.51
C HIS A 319 13.87 -7.83 -9.58
N LEU A 320 14.50 -6.77 -10.06
CA LEU A 320 13.96 -5.91 -11.12
C LEU A 320 13.59 -6.68 -12.39
N VAL A 321 14.34 -7.75 -12.69
CA VAL A 321 14.05 -8.60 -13.87
C VAL A 321 12.70 -9.31 -13.75
N THR A 322 12.22 -9.54 -12.52
CA THR A 322 10.90 -10.17 -12.29
C THR A 322 9.74 -9.26 -12.67
N GLY A 323 10.00 -7.97 -12.88
CA GLY A 323 9.01 -7.05 -13.48
C GLY A 323 8.68 -7.40 -14.93
N LEU A 324 9.61 -8.03 -15.66
CA LEU A 324 9.37 -8.49 -17.02
C LEU A 324 8.59 -9.80 -17.04
N TRP A 325 8.94 -10.73 -16.14
CA TRP A 325 8.30 -12.02 -16.05
C TRP A 325 8.35 -12.57 -14.63
N PRO A 326 7.22 -13.06 -14.08
CA PRO A 326 7.08 -13.25 -12.64
C PRO A 326 8.00 -14.32 -12.05
N THR A 327 8.41 -15.32 -12.84
CA THR A 327 9.17 -16.49 -12.37
C THR A 327 10.61 -16.53 -12.87
N LEU A 328 11.16 -15.43 -13.42
CA LEU A 328 12.54 -15.42 -13.94
C LEU A 328 13.59 -15.80 -12.89
N GLY A 329 13.32 -15.51 -11.62
CA GLY A 329 14.19 -15.87 -10.50
C GLY A 329 13.92 -17.25 -9.91
N GLY A 330 13.04 -18.08 -10.49
CA GLY A 330 12.56 -19.35 -9.95
C GLY A 330 11.29 -19.22 -9.11
N HIS A 331 10.83 -20.33 -8.53
CA HIS A 331 9.62 -20.40 -7.72
C HIS A 331 9.95 -20.41 -6.23
N TYR A 332 9.20 -19.67 -5.41
CA TYR A 332 9.35 -19.76 -3.95
C TYR A 332 8.57 -20.93 -3.36
N LEU A 333 7.43 -21.25 -3.97
CA LEU A 333 6.49 -22.28 -3.53
C LEU A 333 5.98 -23.10 -4.72
N PRO A 334 5.54 -24.35 -4.49
CA PRO A 334 5.61 -25.08 -3.21
C PRO A 334 7.03 -25.55 -2.86
N HIS A 335 7.87 -25.74 -3.87
CA HIS A 335 9.28 -26.05 -3.71
C HIS A 335 10.11 -24.82 -4.08
N ASN A 336 11.02 -24.43 -3.18
CA ASN A 336 11.90 -23.29 -3.43
C ASN A 336 12.95 -23.66 -4.49
N SER A 337 12.79 -23.12 -5.69
CA SER A 337 13.71 -23.22 -6.83
C SER A 337 14.32 -21.86 -7.18
N ARG A 338 14.34 -20.92 -6.23
CA ARG A 338 14.81 -19.56 -6.51
C ARG A 338 16.31 -19.53 -6.79
N LEU A 339 16.68 -19.09 -7.98
CA LEU A 339 18.08 -18.92 -8.38
C LEU A 339 18.76 -17.77 -7.61
N PHE A 340 17.98 -16.76 -7.20
CA PHE A 340 18.51 -15.60 -6.49
C PHE A 340 19.07 -15.95 -5.11
N THR A 341 18.70 -17.08 -4.50
CA THR A 341 19.30 -17.51 -3.23
C THR A 341 20.76 -17.92 -3.35
N ALA A 342 21.25 -18.15 -4.58
CA ALA A 342 22.68 -18.37 -4.83
C ALA A 342 23.50 -17.06 -4.78
N ILE A 343 22.85 -15.89 -4.77
CA ILE A 343 23.51 -14.60 -4.66
C ILE A 343 23.74 -14.31 -3.17
N PRO A 344 24.99 -14.19 -2.68
CA PRO A 344 25.28 -14.08 -1.25
C PRO A 344 24.61 -12.90 -0.54
N ALA A 345 24.33 -11.82 -1.28
CA ALA A 345 23.70 -10.62 -0.78
C ALA A 345 22.16 -10.63 -0.91
N GLU A 346 21.50 -11.76 -1.24
CA GLU A 346 20.04 -11.85 -1.28
C GLU A 346 19.42 -11.71 0.11
N GLY A 347 18.63 -10.64 0.28
CA GLY A 347 17.91 -10.36 1.51
C GLY A 347 16.67 -11.24 1.70
N ARG A 348 15.90 -10.94 2.76
CA ARG A 348 14.62 -11.60 2.99
C ARG A 348 13.61 -11.13 1.96
N MET A 349 12.98 -12.08 1.30
CA MET A 349 11.93 -11.76 0.35
C MET A 349 10.71 -11.18 1.07
N TRP A 350 10.28 -9.98 0.68
CA TRP A 350 8.95 -9.46 1.04
C TRP A 350 7.86 -9.90 0.07
N ILE A 351 8.12 -9.78 -1.24
CA ILE A 351 7.24 -10.15 -2.34
C ILE A 351 8.00 -11.06 -3.33
N PRO A 352 7.33 -12.04 -3.97
CA PRO A 352 8.03 -13.01 -4.82
C PRO A 352 8.38 -12.46 -6.21
N SER A 353 7.73 -11.37 -6.62
CA SER A 353 7.93 -10.76 -7.93
C SER A 353 7.43 -9.31 -7.95
N LEU A 354 8.01 -8.51 -8.84
CA LEU A 354 7.55 -7.17 -9.20
C LEU A 354 6.62 -7.15 -10.42
N TYR A 355 6.19 -8.31 -10.92
CA TYR A 355 5.40 -8.39 -12.14
C TYR A 355 4.05 -7.67 -12.00
N PHE A 356 3.77 -6.75 -12.93
CA PHE A 356 2.50 -6.01 -13.01
C PHE A 356 1.84 -6.11 -14.40
N GLY A 357 2.28 -7.08 -15.22
CA GLY A 357 1.72 -7.37 -16.54
C GLY A 357 2.65 -7.00 -17.70
N LEU A 358 2.80 -7.90 -18.68
CA LEU A 358 3.60 -7.67 -19.89
C LEU A 358 3.17 -6.44 -20.69
N LEU A 359 1.85 -6.27 -20.89
CA LEU A 359 1.31 -5.13 -21.64
C LEU A 359 1.63 -3.78 -20.95
N PRO A 360 1.36 -3.60 -19.64
CA PRO A 360 1.82 -2.44 -18.88
C PRO A 360 3.34 -2.21 -18.97
N CYS A 361 4.16 -3.26 -18.88
CA CYS A 361 5.61 -3.15 -19.02
C CYS A 361 6.02 -2.62 -20.40
N LEU A 362 5.43 -3.15 -21.48
CA LEU A 362 5.68 -2.69 -22.84
C LEU A 362 5.25 -1.23 -23.02
N LEU A 363 4.08 -0.85 -22.51
CA LEU A 363 3.58 0.52 -22.59
C LEU A 363 4.45 1.50 -21.79
N LEU A 364 4.92 1.09 -20.61
CA LEU A 364 5.85 1.89 -19.81
C LEU A 364 7.16 2.14 -20.58
N TRP A 365 7.74 1.10 -21.17
CA TRP A 365 8.94 1.21 -21.99
C TRP A 365 8.74 2.13 -23.21
N LEU A 366 7.62 2.00 -23.91
CA LEU A 366 7.27 2.89 -25.02
C LEU A 366 7.10 4.35 -24.55
N ALA A 367 6.47 4.57 -23.40
CA ALA A 367 6.27 5.89 -22.82
C ALA A 367 7.59 6.56 -22.38
N PHE A 368 8.60 5.77 -21.96
CA PHE A 368 9.94 6.26 -21.69
C PHE A 368 10.67 6.68 -22.98
N ARG A 369 10.51 5.94 -24.08
CA ARG A 369 11.15 6.26 -25.37
C ARG A 369 10.50 7.43 -26.10
N ARG A 370 9.17 7.57 -26.00
CA ARG A 370 8.40 8.61 -26.66
C ARG A 370 7.47 9.27 -25.65
N PRO A 371 7.92 10.30 -24.92
CA PRO A 371 7.07 11.00 -23.96
C PRO A 371 5.96 11.73 -24.71
N LEU A 372 4.76 11.13 -24.75
CA LEU A 372 3.59 11.69 -25.43
C LEU A 372 2.96 12.87 -24.67
N CYS A 373 3.27 13.02 -23.38
CA CYS A 373 2.76 14.11 -22.53
C CYS A 373 3.72 14.40 -21.36
N ASN A 374 3.42 15.43 -20.56
CA ASN A 374 4.20 15.78 -19.37
C ASN A 374 3.99 14.77 -18.22
N THR A 375 4.44 13.53 -18.43
CA THR A 375 4.49 12.45 -17.44
C THR A 375 5.70 12.54 -16.53
N ARG A 376 6.51 13.61 -16.64
CA ARG A 376 7.73 13.79 -15.86
C ARG A 376 7.53 13.58 -14.35
N PRO A 377 6.51 14.16 -13.69
CA PRO A 377 6.32 13.95 -12.25
C PRO A 377 6.01 12.48 -11.91
N LEU A 378 5.18 11.80 -12.72
CA LEU A 378 4.88 10.38 -12.50
C LEU A 378 6.11 9.49 -12.72
N ARG A 379 6.96 9.81 -13.71
CA ARG A 379 8.23 9.10 -13.94
C ARG A 379 9.22 9.32 -12.81
N LEU A 380 9.33 10.55 -12.30
CA LEU A 380 10.20 10.87 -11.17
C LEU A 380 9.71 10.16 -9.90
N LEU A 381 8.40 10.15 -9.65
CA LEU A 381 7.82 9.42 -8.53
C LEU A 381 8.07 7.91 -8.64
N ALA A 382 7.87 7.32 -9.82
CA ALA A 382 8.14 5.90 -10.03
C ALA A 382 9.63 5.56 -9.83
N LEU A 383 10.53 6.40 -10.36
CA LEU A 383 11.98 6.25 -10.15
C LEU A 383 12.34 6.41 -8.67
N PHE A 384 11.80 7.42 -8.00
CA PHE A 384 12.01 7.64 -6.57
C PHE A 384 11.55 6.43 -5.74
N ALA A 385 10.33 5.93 -5.99
CA ALA A 385 9.80 4.76 -5.29
C ALA A 385 10.67 3.51 -5.53
N LEU A 386 11.14 3.32 -6.77
CA LEU A 386 12.04 2.23 -7.11
C LEU A 386 13.37 2.33 -6.34
N LEU A 387 14.01 3.51 -6.38
CA LEU A 387 15.29 3.75 -5.70
C LEU A 387 15.15 3.67 -4.17
N ALA A 388 14.05 4.17 -3.61
CA ALA A 388 13.77 4.03 -2.18
C ALA A 388 13.58 2.55 -1.80
N SER A 389 12.90 1.75 -2.64
CA SER A 389 12.69 0.33 -2.36
C SER A 389 13.99 -0.50 -2.33
N LEU A 390 15.08 -0.01 -2.94
CA LEU A 390 16.37 -0.68 -2.90
C LEU A 390 17.00 -0.71 -1.50
N GLY A 391 16.59 0.16 -0.57
CA GLY A 391 17.01 0.12 0.84
C GLY A 391 18.52 -0.11 1.02
N ASN A 392 18.92 -1.29 1.50
CA ASN A 392 20.32 -1.64 1.75
C ASN A 392 21.21 -1.63 0.49
N TYR A 393 20.66 -1.80 -0.71
CA TYR A 393 21.41 -1.85 -1.96
C TYR A 393 21.73 -0.44 -2.48
N SER A 394 22.49 0.30 -1.68
CA SER A 394 22.91 1.68 -1.95
C SER A 394 24.20 1.77 -2.78
N LEU A 395 24.66 2.99 -3.05
CA LEU A 395 25.98 3.24 -3.64
C LEU A 395 27.13 2.77 -2.73
N LEU A 396 26.98 2.89 -1.41
CA LEU A 396 27.97 2.37 -0.45
C LEU A 396 28.05 0.85 -0.48
N TRP A 397 26.91 0.17 -0.58
CA TRP A 397 26.89 -1.29 -0.74
C TRP A 397 27.65 -1.70 -2.01
N LEU A 398 27.36 -1.04 -3.13
CA LEU A 398 28.05 -1.31 -4.40
C LEU A 398 29.56 -1.09 -4.28
N LEU A 399 29.98 0.02 -3.66
CA LEU A 399 31.39 0.32 -3.42
C LEU A 399 32.05 -0.74 -2.53
N ARG A 400 31.37 -1.19 -1.48
CA ARG A 400 31.85 -2.24 -0.57
C ARG A 400 32.09 -3.55 -1.32
N GLU A 401 31.14 -3.98 -2.15
CA GLU A 401 31.27 -5.18 -2.96
C GLU A 401 32.40 -5.06 -3.99
N LEU A 402 32.55 -3.90 -4.65
CA LEU A 402 33.66 -3.64 -5.57
C LEU A 402 35.02 -3.71 -4.86
N LEU A 403 35.15 -3.10 -3.67
CA LEU A 403 36.39 -3.16 -2.88
C LEU A 403 36.73 -4.59 -2.46
N ARG A 404 35.73 -5.39 -2.06
CA ARG A 404 35.93 -6.82 -1.74
C ARG A 404 36.48 -7.59 -2.93
N VAL A 405 35.92 -7.38 -4.12
CA VAL A 405 36.39 -8.03 -5.36
C VAL A 405 37.79 -7.59 -5.75
N LEU A 406 38.14 -6.31 -5.52
CA LEU A 406 39.46 -5.75 -5.83
C LEU A 406 40.53 -6.04 -4.75
N GLY A 407 40.21 -6.83 -3.72
CA GLY A 407 41.15 -7.19 -2.65
C GLY A 407 41.31 -6.14 -1.54
N GLY A 408 40.54 -5.05 -1.57
CA GLY A 408 40.53 -3.99 -0.56
C GLY A 408 39.67 -4.32 0.67
N GLN A 409 39.92 -5.45 1.34
CA GLN A 409 39.08 -5.91 2.47
C GLN A 409 39.04 -4.90 3.61
N ASP A 410 40.19 -4.34 4.01
CA ASP A 410 40.29 -3.36 5.11
C ASP A 410 39.53 -2.06 4.80
N LEU A 411 39.62 -1.59 3.55
CA LEU A 411 38.84 -0.44 3.10
C LEU A 411 37.34 -0.77 3.06
N SER A 412 36.98 -1.97 2.63
CA SER A 412 35.59 -2.41 2.58
C SER A 412 34.96 -2.50 3.97
N THR A 413 35.70 -2.91 5.01
CA THR A 413 35.20 -2.99 6.39
C THR A 413 35.13 -1.62 7.06
N ALA A 414 36.01 -0.69 6.67
CA ALA A 414 36.00 0.70 7.15
C ALA A 414 34.82 1.53 6.62
N LEU A 415 34.13 1.09 5.56
CA LEU A 415 32.98 1.82 5.02
C LEU A 415 31.79 1.85 6.01
N PRO A 416 31.06 3.00 6.09
CA PRO A 416 29.83 3.11 6.87
C PRO A 416 28.77 2.09 6.44
N LYS A 417 27.76 1.86 7.29
CA LYS A 417 26.65 0.94 7.00
C LYS A 417 26.02 1.22 5.62
N ASP A 418 25.70 0.14 4.93
CA ASP A 418 25.27 0.18 3.52
C ASP A 418 24.09 1.14 3.29
N HIS A 419 23.07 1.13 4.14
CA HIS A 419 21.89 1.97 3.95
C HIS A 419 22.11 3.49 4.06
N ILE A 420 23.24 3.99 4.60
CA ILE A 420 23.45 5.43 4.89
C ILE A 420 23.38 6.32 3.64
N THR A 421 23.56 5.75 2.44
CA THR A 421 23.40 6.49 1.16
C THR A 421 22.14 6.09 0.39
N SER A 422 21.25 5.32 1.02
CA SER A 422 19.99 4.93 0.41
C SER A 422 18.99 6.09 0.48
N LEU A 423 18.12 6.15 -0.53
CA LEU A 423 17.06 7.15 -0.55
C LEU A 423 16.07 6.95 0.60
N TYR A 424 15.86 5.70 1.04
CA TYR A 424 14.97 5.38 2.15
C TYR A 424 15.53 5.84 3.50
N TRP A 425 16.85 5.76 3.71
CA TRP A 425 17.49 6.29 4.92
C TRP A 425 17.21 7.78 5.11
N LEU A 426 17.29 8.58 4.04
CA LEU A 426 16.94 10.01 4.06
C LEU A 426 15.47 10.29 4.44
N LEU A 427 14.60 9.28 4.40
CA LEU A 427 13.18 9.42 4.78
C LEU A 427 12.92 9.04 6.23
N THR A 428 13.77 8.21 6.81
CA THR A 428 13.51 7.57 8.10
C THR A 428 14.40 8.07 9.22
N GLU A 429 15.54 8.69 8.88
CA GLU A 429 16.55 9.23 9.80
C GLU A 429 16.74 10.72 9.53
#